data_AF-N1MNK4-F1
#
_entry.id   AF-N1MNK4-F1
#
_cell.length_a   1.000
_cell.length_b   1.000
_cell.length_c   1.000
_cell.angle_alpha   90.00
_cell.angle_beta   90.00
_cell.angle_gamma   90.00
#
_symmetry.space_group_name_H-M   'P 1'
#
loop_
_entity.id
_entity.type
_entity.pdbx_description
1 polymer ?
#
loop_
_entity_poly.entity_id
_entity_poly.type
_entity_poly.pdbx_seq_one_letter_code
_entity_poly.pdbx_strand_id
1 'polypeptide(L)'
;MKINHMALAAAGLLALSACAKNEAPVTVAPPVGPGAIAGTVAADRDGDGYVDGYYTSDGMYHAVQGPPCPPPPPPTAPRRGERG
;
A
#
# COMPACT_ATOMS: atom_id res chain seq x y z
N MET A 1 26.23 -3.81 47.40
CA MET A 1 26.05 -3.11 46.10
C MET A 1 25.17 -3.89 45.11
N LYS A 2 25.39 -5.20 44.89
CA LYS A 2 24.58 -6.01 43.95
C LYS A 2 23.05 -6.01 44.19
N ILE A 3 22.61 -6.02 45.46
CA ILE A 3 21.19 -6.04 45.82
C ILE A 3 20.48 -4.72 45.45
N ASN A 4 21.17 -3.59 45.56
CA ASN A 4 20.60 -2.28 45.22
C ASN A 4 20.39 -2.14 43.71
N HIS A 5 21.29 -2.70 42.89
CA HIS A 5 21.12 -2.70 41.43
C HIS A 5 19.98 -3.60 40.98
N MET A 6 19.80 -4.76 41.63
CA MET A 6 18.67 -5.66 41.39
C MET A 6 17.33 -5.00 41.73
N ALA A 7 17.25 -4.28 42.86
CA ALA A 7 16.05 -3.54 43.24
C ALA A 7 15.71 -2.42 42.25
N LEU A 8 16.73 -1.69 41.78
CA LEU A 8 16.55 -0.61 40.81
C LEU A 8 16.08 -1.13 39.44
N ALA A 9 16.65 -2.26 38.99
CA ALA A 9 16.25 -2.91 37.74
C ALA A 9 14.80 -3.42 37.81
N ALA A 10 14.41 -4.05 38.92
CA ALA A 10 13.05 -4.53 39.13
C ALA A 10 12.02 -3.37 39.14
N ALA A 11 12.34 -2.27 39.81
CA ALA A 11 11.49 -1.08 39.82
C ALA A 11 11.35 -0.44 38.43
N GLY A 12 12.43 -0.39 37.65
CA GLY A 12 12.43 0.13 36.28
C GLY A 12 11.56 -0.68 35.32
N LEU A 13 11.61 -2.02 35.42
CA LEU A 13 10.78 -2.90 34.58
C LEU A 13 9.29 -2.78 34.91
N LEU A 14 8.93 -2.69 36.19
CA LEU A 14 7.54 -2.50 36.61
C LEU A 14 6.99 -1.16 36.11
N ALA A 15 7.77 -0.08 36.21
CA ALA A 15 7.37 1.23 35.71
C ALA A 15 7.16 1.26 34.19
N LEU A 16 8.03 0.60 33.40
CA LEU A 16 7.85 0.50 31.94
C LEU A 16 6.60 -0.31 31.57
N SER A 17 6.32 -1.39 32.29
CA SER A 17 5.15 -2.24 32.02
C SER A 17 3.81 -1.54 32.28
N ALA A 18 3.77 -0.58 33.21
CA ALA A 18 2.56 0.16 33.55
C ALA A 18 2.13 1.17 32.45
N CYS A 19 3.05 1.58 31.58
CA CYS A 19 2.78 2.49 30.46
C CYS A 19 2.54 1.78 29.13
N ALA A 20 2.75 0.47 29.05
CA ALA A 20 2.51 -0.32 27.85
C ALA A 20 1.01 -0.61 27.67
N LYS A 21 0.23 0.42 27.32
CA LYS A 21 -1.14 0.24 26.82
C LYS A 21 -1.07 -0.39 25.43
N ASN A 22 -1.34 -1.69 25.38
CA ASN A 22 -1.48 -2.50 24.17
C ASN A 22 -2.92 -2.49 23.63
N GLU A 23 -3.71 -1.44 23.88
CA GLU A 23 -4.96 -1.26 23.14
C GLU A 23 -4.61 -0.86 21.71
N ALA A 24 -4.97 -1.72 20.75
CA ALA A 24 -5.01 -1.32 19.36
C ALA A 24 -5.96 -0.11 19.25
N PRO A 25 -5.53 0.99 18.60
CA PRO A 25 -6.42 2.12 18.40
C PRO A 25 -7.65 1.62 17.62
N VAL A 26 -8.84 1.74 18.21
CA VAL A 26 -10.12 1.49 17.56
C VAL A 26 -10.41 2.62 16.57
N THR A 27 -9.65 2.66 15.48
CA THR A 27 -9.90 3.57 14.38
C THR A 27 -10.67 2.81 13.30
N VAL A 28 -11.71 3.45 12.78
CA VAL A 28 -12.39 2.97 11.59
C VAL A 28 -11.38 3.07 10.44
N ALA A 29 -11.20 2.00 9.68
CA ALA A 29 -10.33 2.02 8.51
C ALA A 29 -10.73 3.20 7.60
N PRO A 30 -9.78 4.02 7.12
CA PRO A 30 -10.09 5.15 6.26
C PRO A 30 -10.83 4.65 5.00
N PRO A 31 -11.75 5.46 4.43
CA PRO A 31 -12.45 5.09 3.21
C PRO A 31 -11.45 4.72 2.13
N VAL A 32 -11.69 3.59 1.45
CA VAL A 32 -10.90 3.20 0.28
C VAL A 32 -11.05 4.26 -0.79
N GLY A 33 -9.93 4.87 -1.21
CA GLY A 33 -9.90 5.85 -2.27
C GLY A 33 -10.32 5.25 -3.62
N PRO A 34 -10.65 6.07 -4.63
CA PRO A 34 -10.97 5.60 -5.97
C PRO A 34 -9.85 4.70 -6.53
N GLY A 35 -10.19 3.49 -6.95
CA GLY A 35 -9.22 2.50 -7.45
C GLY A 35 -8.58 1.61 -6.37
N ALA A 36 -8.80 1.89 -5.09
CA ALA A 36 -8.33 1.02 -4.00
C ALA A 36 -9.31 -0.13 -3.75
N ILE A 37 -8.77 -1.34 -3.62
CA ILE A 37 -9.55 -2.55 -3.33
C ILE A 37 -9.46 -2.81 -1.82
N ALA A 38 -10.60 -2.88 -1.13
CA ALA A 38 -10.62 -3.10 0.32
C ALA A 38 -9.96 -4.44 0.69
N GLY A 39 -9.16 -4.43 1.77
CA GLY A 39 -8.45 -5.62 2.22
C GLY A 39 -7.23 -6.00 1.39
N THR A 40 -6.78 -5.12 0.48
CA THR A 40 -5.56 -5.29 -0.30
C THR A 40 -4.51 -4.23 0.08
N VAL A 41 -3.25 -4.52 -0.22
CA VAL A 41 -2.12 -3.61 0.00
C VAL A 41 -1.55 -3.21 -1.36
N ALA A 42 -1.48 -1.91 -1.64
CA ALA A 42 -0.85 -1.41 -2.86
C ALA A 42 0.62 -1.86 -2.94
N ALA A 43 1.05 -2.29 -4.12
CA ALA A 43 2.40 -2.79 -4.36
C ALA A 43 3.10 -1.93 -5.43
N ASP A 44 4.38 -1.66 -5.15
CA ASP A 44 5.36 -1.05 -6.04
C ASP A 44 6.58 -2.00 -5.99
N ARG A 45 6.74 -2.87 -6.98
CA ARG A 45 7.77 -3.91 -6.98
C ARG A 45 9.06 -3.45 -7.66
N ASP A 46 8.96 -2.55 -8.63
CA ASP A 46 10.13 -2.00 -9.33
C ASP A 46 10.71 -0.76 -8.63
N GLY A 47 10.02 -0.19 -7.65
CA GLY A 47 10.49 0.88 -6.78
C GLY A 47 10.50 2.24 -7.49
N ASP A 48 9.65 2.42 -8.50
CA ASP A 48 9.59 3.65 -9.29
C ASP A 48 8.69 4.73 -8.67
N GLY A 49 8.01 4.42 -7.56
CA GLY A 49 7.10 5.29 -6.84
C GLY A 49 5.65 5.26 -7.35
N TYR A 50 5.36 4.40 -8.33
CA TYR A 50 4.01 4.14 -8.83
C TYR A 50 3.53 2.75 -8.42
N VAL A 51 2.21 2.62 -8.27
CA VAL A 51 1.59 1.33 -7.91
C VAL A 51 1.50 0.47 -9.16
N ASP A 52 2.20 -0.67 -9.16
CA ASP A 52 2.18 -1.67 -10.23
C ASP A 52 1.17 -2.80 -9.99
N GLY A 53 0.66 -2.91 -8.77
CA GLY A 53 -0.10 -4.07 -8.32
C GLY A 53 -0.72 -3.93 -6.93
N TYR A 54 -1.26 -5.03 -6.42
CA TYR A 54 -1.70 -5.15 -5.04
C TYR A 54 -1.51 -6.56 -4.50
N TYR A 55 -1.28 -6.68 -3.19
CA TYR A 55 -1.33 -7.94 -2.46
C TYR A 55 -2.70 -8.15 -1.83
N THR A 56 -3.21 -9.36 -1.91
CA THR A 56 -4.40 -9.81 -1.17
C THR A 56 -4.04 -10.26 0.24
N SER A 57 -5.04 -10.49 1.10
CA SER A 57 -4.83 -10.91 2.50
C SER A 57 -4.08 -12.24 2.65
N ASP A 58 -4.14 -13.11 1.65
CA ASP A 58 -3.40 -14.36 1.54
C ASP A 58 -1.95 -14.17 1.05
N GLY A 59 -1.54 -12.92 0.78
CA GLY A 59 -0.19 -12.57 0.36
C GLY A 59 0.08 -12.77 -1.14
N MET A 60 -0.94 -13.10 -1.93
CA MET A 60 -0.82 -13.27 -3.38
C MET A 60 -0.79 -11.91 -4.08
N TYR A 61 0.07 -11.79 -5.08
CA TYR A 61 0.20 -10.55 -5.85
C TYR A 61 -0.68 -10.56 -7.10
N HIS A 62 -1.29 -9.42 -7.38
CA HIS A 62 -2.04 -9.14 -8.60
C HIS A 62 -1.51 -7.88 -9.27
N ALA A 63 -1.15 -7.97 -10.55
CA ALA A 63 -0.73 -6.81 -11.33
C ALA A 63 -1.94 -5.90 -11.63
N VAL A 64 -1.76 -4.59 -11.51
CA VAL A 64 -2.71 -3.61 -12.03
C VAL A 64 -2.55 -3.58 -13.54
N GLN A 65 -3.51 -4.20 -14.24
CA GLN A 65 -3.64 -4.01 -15.68
C GLN A 65 -4.46 -2.75 -15.91
N GLY A 66 -3.79 -1.71 -16.43
CA GLY A 66 -4.49 -0.55 -16.96
C GLY A 66 -5.52 -0.96 -18.02
N PRO A 67 -6.55 -0.13 -18.27
CA PRO A 67 -7.52 -0.40 -19.32
C PRO A 67 -6.79 -0.71 -20.64
N PRO A 68 -7.27 -1.67 -21.45
CA PRO A 68 -6.67 -1.93 -22.75
C PRO A 68 -6.58 -0.63 -23.55
N CYS A 69 -5.43 -0.40 -24.19
CA CYS A 69 -5.26 0.77 -25.05
C CYS A 69 -6.40 0.84 -26.08
N PRO A 70 -6.98 2.02 -26.32
CA PRO A 70 -7.97 2.17 -27.38
C PRO A 70 -7.36 1.75 -28.72
N PRO A 71 -8.15 1.17 -29.63
CA PRO A 71 -7.66 0.79 -30.95
C PRO A 71 -7.10 2.03 -31.68
N PRO A 72 -6.04 1.86 -32.51
CA PRO A 72 -5.49 2.96 -33.27
C PRO A 72 -6.56 3.61 -34.16
N PRO A 73 -6.50 4.93 -34.41
CA PRO A 73 -7.44 5.58 -35.30
C PRO A 73 -7.37 4.94 -36.70
N PRO A 74 -8.50 4.84 -37.42
CA PRO A 74 -8.49 4.34 -38.78
C PRO A 74 -7.54 5.17 -39.65
N PRO A 75 -6.85 4.55 -40.63
CA PRO A 75 -6.00 5.29 -41.57
C PRO A 75 -6.80 6.41 -42.21
N THR A 76 -6.20 7.60 -42.30
CA THR A 76 -6.77 8.68 -43.09
C THR A 76 -6.96 8.18 -44.52
N ALA A 77 -8.16 8.38 -45.07
CA ALA A 77 -8.42 8.07 -46.46
C ALA A 77 -7.37 8.78 -47.32
N PRO A 78 -6.77 8.12 -48.33
CA PRO A 78 -5.86 8.78 -49.23
C PRO A 78 -6.61 9.97 -49.83
N ARG A 79 -6.04 11.18 -49.72
CA ARG A 79 -6.56 12.36 -50.44
C ARG A 79 -6.36 12.12 -51.93
N ARG A 80 -7.32 11.41 -52.54
CA ARG A 80 -7.43 11.31 -53.98
C ARG A 80 -8.16 12.56 -54.46
N GLY A 81 -7.42 13.50 -55.02
CA GLY A 81 -7.98 14.57 -55.84
C GLY A 81 -7.63 15.99 -55.42
N GLU A 82 -6.37 16.38 -55.60
CA GLU A 82 -5.99 17.79 -55.85
C GLU A 82 -5.09 17.86 -57.11
N ARG A 83 -5.47 17.10 -58.14
CA ARG A 83 -4.97 17.30 -59.50
C ARG A 83 -6.10 17.02 -60.48
N GLY A 84 -6.79 18.09 -60.83
CA GLY A 84 -7.79 18.20 -61.89
C GLY A 84 -7.87 19.66 -62.25
#